data_AF-A0A4S1G1Q0-F1
#
_entry.id   AF-A0A4S1G1Q0-F1
#
_cell.length_a   1.000
_cell.length_b   1.000
_cell.length_c   1.000
_cell.angle_alpha   90.00
_cell.angle_beta   90.00
_cell.angle_gamma   90.00
#
_symmetry.space_group_name_H-M   'P 1'
#
loop_
_entity.id
_entity.type
_entity.pdbx_description
1 polymer ?
#
loop_
_entity_poly.entity_id
_entity_poly.type
_entity_poly.pdbx_seq_one_letter_code
_entity_poly.pdbx_strand_id
1 'polypeptide(L)'
;GEAFDLVGHLESCREEVFETPVRLGLKKGEPVRMRLIALRKSEAAAQEARRKINKEAKAKGNKVQPQTLIAAGFVILVTSLDREEFPAGTVLKLYRMRWRIELAFKRLKSLIG
;
A
#
# COMPACT_ATOMS: atom_id res chain seq x y z
N GLY A 1 -1.21 21.04 11.15
CA GLY A 1 -0.42 20.50 10.02
C GLY A 1 -1.35 20.32 8.86
N GLU A 2 -0.89 20.56 7.63
CA GLU A 2 -1.73 20.45 6.43
C GLU A 2 -2.05 19.01 6.07
N ALA A 3 -3.20 18.79 5.44
CA ALA A 3 -3.61 17.49 4.94
C ALA A 3 -2.66 17.06 3.80
N PHE A 4 -2.19 15.82 3.85
CA PHE A 4 -1.32 15.27 2.81
C PHE A 4 -2.17 14.83 1.61
N ASP A 5 -2.00 15.50 0.46
CA ASP A 5 -2.60 15.04 -0.80
C ASP A 5 -1.86 13.80 -1.32
N LEU A 6 -2.33 12.64 -0.89
CA LEU A 6 -1.77 11.36 -1.32
C LEU A 6 -1.86 11.19 -2.84
N VAL A 7 -2.99 11.53 -3.45
CA VAL A 7 -3.25 11.20 -4.86
C VAL A 7 -2.35 12.04 -5.76
N GLY A 8 -2.32 13.36 -5.55
CA GLY A 8 -1.42 14.24 -6.28
C GLY A 8 0.05 13.83 -6.11
N HIS A 9 0.44 13.39 -4.90
CA HIS A 9 1.79 12.88 -4.67
C HIS A 9 2.08 11.61 -5.48
N LEU A 10 1.18 10.61 -5.47
CA LEU A 10 1.33 9.37 -6.25
C LEU A 10 1.45 9.64 -7.77
N GLU A 11 0.73 10.63 -8.29
CA GLU A 11 0.76 11.00 -9.71
C GLU A 11 2.04 11.74 -10.10
N SER A 12 2.58 12.57 -9.21
CA SER A 12 3.79 13.34 -9.46
C SER A 12 5.07 12.49 -9.46
N CYS A 13 5.08 11.37 -8.73
CA CYS A 13 6.27 10.54 -8.54
C CYS A 13 6.59 9.69 -9.77
N ARG A 14 7.78 9.88 -10.35
CA ARG A 14 8.27 9.10 -11.51
C ARG A 14 9.08 7.87 -11.12
N GLU A 15 9.60 7.83 -9.90
CA GLU A 15 10.41 6.73 -9.40
C GLU A 15 9.58 5.46 -9.18
N GLU A 16 10.24 4.31 -9.22
CA GLU A 16 9.61 3.01 -8.94
C GLU A 16 9.21 2.91 -7.46
N VAL A 17 10.10 3.36 -6.56
CA VAL A 17 9.86 3.43 -5.12
C VAL A 17 10.09 4.85 -4.67
N PHE A 18 9.17 5.40 -3.89
CA PHE A 18 9.36 6.69 -3.24
C PHE A 18 8.95 6.62 -1.79
N GLU A 19 9.58 7.51 -1.02
CA GLU A 19 9.47 7.57 0.42
C GLU A 19 9.32 9.02 0.86
N THR A 20 8.26 9.31 1.63
CA THR A 20 7.98 10.65 2.15
C THR A 20 7.64 10.58 3.64
N PRO A 21 8.20 11.46 4.49
CA PRO A 21 7.79 11.56 5.89
C PRO A 21 6.36 12.10 5.97
N VAL A 22 5.53 11.47 6.80
CA VAL A 22 4.13 11.85 7.02
C VAL A 22 3.83 11.91 8.50
N ARG A 23 2.76 12.62 8.88
CA ARG A 23 2.21 12.59 10.25
C ARG A 23 0.84 11.95 10.23
N LEU A 24 0.67 10.90 11.02
CA LEU A 24 -0.62 10.25 11.19
C LEU A 24 -1.41 10.96 12.28
N GLY A 25 -2.50 11.61 11.89
CA GLY A 25 -3.44 12.20 12.84
C GLY A 25 -4.17 11.10 13.63
N LEU A 26 -4.14 11.20 14.95
CA LEU A 26 -4.88 10.31 15.85
C LEU A 26 -6.18 10.99 16.29
N LYS A 27 -7.23 10.19 16.57
CA LYS A 27 -8.50 10.73 17.12
C LYS A 27 -8.30 11.40 18.49
N LYS A 28 -7.30 10.96 19.25
CA LYS A 28 -6.86 11.53 20.52
C LYS A 28 -5.33 11.41 20.61
N GLY A 29 -4.68 12.41 21.19
CA GLY A 29 -3.23 12.46 21.32
C GLY A 29 -2.53 13.19 20.18
N GLU A 30 -1.21 13.28 20.28
CA GLU A 30 -0.39 13.98 19.28
C GLU A 30 -0.20 13.16 18.00
N PRO A 31 -0.14 13.81 16.82
CA PRO A 31 0.15 13.13 15.57
C PRO A 31 1.50 12.42 15.60
N VAL A 32 1.53 11.17 15.13
CA VAL A 32 2.75 10.35 15.16
C VAL A 32 3.52 10.53 13.86
N ARG A 33 4.83 10.75 13.96
CA ARG A 33 5.74 10.77 12.80
C ARG A 33 5.86 9.36 12.23
N MET A 34 5.66 9.26 10.92
CA MET A 34 5.64 8.02 10.17
C MET A 34 6.30 8.26 8.82
N ARG A 35 6.51 7.17 8.07
CA ARG A 35 7.02 7.16 6.71
C ARG A 35 5.97 6.55 5.80
N LEU A 36 5.67 7.20 4.69
CA LEU A 36 4.88 6.65 3.61
C LEU A 36 5.86 6.11 2.56
N ILE A 37 5.80 4.81 2.30
CA ILE A 37 6.56 4.13 1.24
C ILE A 37 5.56 3.67 0.20
N ALA A 38 5.76 4.08 -1.05
CA ALA A 38 4.95 3.65 -2.17
C ALA A 38 5.83 3.00 -3.23
N LEU A 39 5.41 1.81 -3.67
CA LEU A 39 6.03 1.06 -4.76
C LEU A 39 5.04 1.03 -5.93
N ARG A 40 5.47 1.52 -7.09
CA ARG A 40 4.73 1.42 -8.34
C ARG A 40 4.67 -0.04 -8.78
N LYS A 41 3.45 -0.52 -9.07
CA LYS A 41 3.26 -1.85 -9.67
C LYS A 41 3.65 -1.81 -11.14
N SER A 42 3.99 -2.97 -11.69
CA SER A 42 4.04 -3.12 -13.14
C SER A 42 2.67 -2.78 -13.75
N GLU A 43 2.67 -2.29 -15.00
CA GLU A 43 1.43 -1.88 -15.66
C GLU A 43 0.44 -3.05 -15.74
N ALA A 44 0.91 -4.26 -16.01
CA ALA A 44 0.08 -5.46 -16.02
C ALA A 44 -0.60 -5.70 -14.66
N ALA A 45 0.14 -5.61 -13.54
CA ALA A 45 -0.41 -5.81 -12.21
C ALA A 45 -1.34 -4.65 -11.79
N ALA A 46 -1.04 -3.42 -12.20
CA ALA A 46 -1.90 -2.26 -11.98
C ALA A 46 -3.25 -2.41 -12.72
N GLN A 47 -3.21 -2.82 -13.99
CA GLN A 47 -4.41 -3.07 -14.80
C GLN A 47 -5.26 -4.20 -14.23
N GLU A 48 -4.63 -5.30 -13.80
CA GLU A 48 -5.36 -6.38 -13.14
C GLU A 48 -6.04 -5.91 -11.84
N ALA A 49 -5.33 -5.13 -11.01
CA ALA A 49 -5.90 -4.56 -9.79
C ALA A 49 -7.09 -3.64 -10.09
N ARG A 50 -6.98 -2.74 -11.08
CA ARG A 50 -8.07 -1.87 -11.53
C ARG A 50 -9.27 -2.68 -12.04
N ARG A 51 -9.05 -3.75 -12.80
CA ARG A 51 -10.11 -4.66 -13.28
C ARG A 51 -10.84 -5.33 -12.11
N LYS A 52 -10.12 -5.84 -11.12
CA LYS A 52 -10.69 -6.47 -9.92
C LYS A 52 -11.54 -5.48 -9.12
N ILE A 53 -11.03 -4.27 -8.87
CA ILE A 53 -11.76 -3.19 -8.18
C ILE A 53 -13.06 -2.85 -8.91
N ASN A 54 -13.02 -2.66 -10.23
CA ASN A 54 -14.22 -2.37 -11.01
C ASN A 54 -15.24 -3.51 -10.98
N LYS A 55 -14.79 -4.76 -11.06
CA LYS A 55 -15.65 -5.94 -10.97
C LYS A 55 -16.36 -6.01 -9.62
N GLU A 56 -15.64 -5.79 -8.53
CA GLU A 56 -16.20 -5.78 -7.17
C GLU A 56 -17.17 -4.63 -6.95
N ALA A 57 -16.85 -3.43 -7.44
CA ALA A 57 -17.74 -2.28 -7.33
C ALA A 57 -19.04 -2.50 -8.11
N LYS A 58 -18.96 -3.03 -9.34
CA LYS A 58 -20.12 -3.41 -10.14
C LYS A 58 -20.99 -4.45 -9.42
N ALA A 59 -20.39 -5.49 -8.85
CA ALA A 59 -21.12 -6.52 -8.10
C ALA A 59 -21.86 -5.95 -6.88
N LYS A 60 -21.34 -4.86 -6.30
CA LYS A 60 -21.93 -4.16 -5.14
C LYS A 60 -22.80 -2.95 -5.53
N GLY A 61 -23.04 -2.71 -6.83
CA GLY A 61 -23.81 -1.54 -7.30
C GLY A 61 -23.13 -0.18 -7.08
N ASN A 62 -21.83 -0.16 -6.81
CA ASN A 62 -21.07 1.04 -6.48
C ASN A 62 -20.27 1.56 -7.68
N LYS A 63 -20.06 2.88 -7.73
CA LYS A 63 -19.11 3.52 -8.66
C LYS A 63 -17.73 3.64 -7.99
N VAL A 64 -16.68 3.29 -8.72
CA VAL A 64 -15.29 3.43 -8.25
C VAL A 64 -14.89 4.90 -8.37
N GLN A 65 -14.25 5.44 -7.32
CA GLN A 65 -13.68 6.78 -7.37
C GLN A 65 -12.38 6.79 -8.19
N PRO A 66 -12.09 7.85 -8.98
CA PRO A 66 -10.85 7.94 -9.75
C PRO A 66 -9.59 7.78 -8.91
N GLN A 67 -9.60 8.35 -7.70
CA GLN A 67 -8.51 8.25 -6.71
C GLN A 67 -8.18 6.80 -6.34
N THR A 68 -9.18 5.93 -6.25
CA THR A 68 -9.00 4.50 -5.97
C THR A 68 -8.28 3.79 -7.11
N LEU A 69 -8.55 4.18 -8.37
CA LEU A 69 -7.89 3.60 -9.55
C LEU A 69 -6.44 4.06 -9.70
N ILE A 70 -6.14 5.28 -9.25
CA ILE A 70 -4.77 5.80 -9.15
C ILE A 70 -4.01 4.99 -8.10
N ALA A 71 -4.54 4.89 -6.88
CA ALA A 71 -3.94 4.13 -5.78
C ALA A 71 -3.77 2.64 -6.11
N ALA A 72 -4.65 2.05 -6.92
CA ALA A 72 -4.55 0.66 -7.37
C ALA A 72 -3.24 0.35 -8.09
N GLY A 73 -2.61 1.35 -8.72
CA GLY A 73 -1.31 1.26 -9.38
C GLY A 73 -0.12 1.10 -8.42
N PHE A 74 -0.33 1.18 -7.11
CA PHE A 74 0.75 1.19 -6.13
C PHE A 74 0.54 0.14 -5.04
N VAL A 75 1.63 -0.25 -4.39
CA VAL A 75 1.65 -0.82 -3.05
C VAL A 75 2.03 0.32 -2.13
N ILE A 76 1.13 0.71 -1.23
CA ILE A 76 1.32 1.84 -0.31
C ILE A 76 1.46 1.28 1.10
N LEU A 77 2.54 1.61 1.77
CA LEU A 77 2.86 1.21 3.14
C LEU A 77 3.07 2.45 4.00
N VAL A 78 2.60 2.39 5.24
CA VAL A 78 2.91 3.39 6.27
C VAL A 78 3.64 2.67 7.40
N THR A 79 4.77 3.21 7.84
CA THR A 79 5.60 2.59 8.87
C THR A 79 6.26 3.62 9.79
N SER A 80 6.49 3.22 11.05
CA SER A 80 7.28 3.96 12.03
C SER A 80 8.73 3.49 12.11
N LEU A 81 9.12 2.48 11.31
CA LEU A 81 10.48 1.94 11.33
C LEU A 81 11.48 3.01 10.90
N ASP A 82 12.66 2.99 11.50
CA ASP A 82 13.72 3.93 11.19
C ASP A 82 14.21 3.79 9.74
N ARG A 83 14.63 4.92 9.12
CA ARG A 83 15.03 4.95 7.72
C ARG A 83 16.41 4.35 7.48
N GLU A 84 17.33 4.56 8.40
CA GLU A 84 18.72 4.08 8.30
C GLU A 84 18.78 2.58 8.55
N GLU A 85 18.07 2.10 9.57
CA GLU A 85 17.98 0.66 9.89
C GLU A 85 17.09 -0.10 8.90
N PHE A 86 15.97 0.50 8.47
CA PHE A 86 15.01 -0.11 7.54
C PHE A 86 14.76 0.78 6.31
N PRO A 87 15.65 0.73 5.31
CA PRO A 87 15.43 1.36 4.02
C PRO A 87 14.14 0.86 3.35
N ALA A 88 13.52 1.69 2.51
CA ALA A 88 12.23 1.37 1.87
C ALA A 88 12.19 -0.02 1.19
N GLY A 89 13.27 -0.39 0.50
CA GLY A 89 13.40 -1.71 -0.13
C GLY A 89 13.35 -2.87 0.87
N THR A 90 13.94 -2.72 2.06
CA THR A 90 13.89 -3.72 3.13
C THR A 90 12.47 -3.85 3.69
N VAL A 91 11.80 -2.72 3.94
CA VAL A 91 10.40 -2.71 4.40
C VAL A 91 9.48 -3.40 3.37
N LEU A 92 9.65 -3.13 2.08
CA LEU A 92 8.89 -3.78 1.01
C LEU A 92 9.13 -5.29 0.96
N LYS A 93 10.39 -5.74 1.10
CA LYS A 93 10.75 -7.17 1.19
C LYS A 93 10.11 -7.84 2.41
N LEU A 94 10.17 -7.22 3.58
CA LEU A 94 9.54 -7.70 4.81
C LEU A 94 8.01 -7.82 4.62
N TYR A 95 7.38 -6.80 4.03
CA TYR A 95 5.94 -6.83 3.78
C TYR A 95 5.53 -7.93 2.79
N ARG A 96 6.38 -8.24 1.80
CA ARG A 96 6.17 -9.39 0.90
C ARG A 96 6.19 -10.73 1.65
N MET A 97 6.98 -10.84 2.72
CA MET A 97 7.03 -12.07 3.55
C MET A 97 5.76 -12.28 4.37
N ARG A 98 5.03 -11.22 4.74
CA ARG A 98 3.75 -11.35 5.47
C ARG A 98 2.79 -12.31 4.76
N TRP A 99 2.69 -12.19 3.43
CA TRP A 99 1.84 -13.06 2.64
C TRP A 99 2.40 -14.48 2.49
N ARG A 100 3.72 -14.65 2.44
CA ARG A 100 4.35 -15.98 2.43
C ARG A 100 4.08 -16.74 3.73
N ILE A 101 4.12 -16.06 4.86
CA ILE A 101 3.82 -16.64 6.18
C ILE A 101 2.35 -17.11 6.22
N GLU A 102 1.42 -16.28 5.77
CA GLU A 102 0.00 -16.66 5.68
C GLU A 102 -0.21 -17.89 4.79
N LEU A 103 0.46 -17.94 3.63
CA LEU A 103 0.38 -19.07 2.71
C LEU A 103 0.97 -20.35 3.32
N ALA A 104 2.09 -20.25 4.05
CA ALA A 104 2.69 -21.36 4.76
C ALA A 104 1.73 -21.94 5.81
N PHE A 105 1.09 -21.08 6.61
CA PHE A 105 0.07 -21.53 7.56
C PHE A 105 -1.16 -22.14 6.88
N LYS A 106 -1.63 -21.58 5.75
CA LYS A 106 -2.71 -22.18 4.95
C LYS A 106 -2.36 -23.57 4.44
N ARG A 107 -1.14 -23.76 3.94
CA ARG A 107 -0.65 -25.08 3.49
C ARG A 107 -0.54 -26.06 4.65
N LEU A 108 0.02 -25.65 5.78
CA LEU A 108 0.18 -26.50 6.95
C LEU A 108 -1.18 -27.05 7.44
N LYS A 109 -2.19 -26.18 7.51
CA LYS A 109 -3.56 -26.57 7.86
C LYS A 109 -4.21 -27.53 6.85
N SER A 110 -3.82 -27.45 5.57
CA SER A 110 -4.33 -28.35 4.52
C SER A 110 -3.62 -29.71 4.48
N LEU A 111 -2.42 -29.83 5.05
CA LEU A 111 -1.62 -31.07 5.05
C LEU A 111 -1.74 -31.86 6.35
N ILE A 112 -1.98 -31.16 7.46
CA ILE A 112 -2.11 -31.74 8.81
C ILE A 112 -3.59 -31.84 9.23
N GLY A 113 -4.50 -31.24 8.44
CA GLY A 113 -5.94 -31.33 8.62
C GLY A 113 -6.54 -32.56 7.95
#